data_AF-A0A2K3KV55-F1
#
_entry.id   AF-A0A2K3KV55-F1
#
_cell.length_a   1.000
_cell.length_b   1.000
_cell.length_c   1.000
_cell.angle_alpha   90.00
_cell.angle_beta   90.00
_cell.angle_gamma   90.00
#
_symmetry.space_group_name_H-M   'P 1'
#
loop_
_entity.id
_entity.type
_entity.pdbx_description
1 polymer ?
#
loop_
_entity_poly.entity_id
_entity_poly.type
_entity_poly.pdbx_seq_one_letter_code
_entity_poly.pdbx_strand_id
1 'polypeptide(L)'
;RPDTLDPALLRPGRLDRKVEFGLPDLESRTQIFKIHTRTMNCERDIRFELLARLCPNSTGADIRSVCTEAGMYAIRARRKTVTEKDFLDAVNKV
;
A
#
# COMPACT_ATOMS: atom_id res chain seq x y z
N ARG A 1 15.90 2.83 13.69
CA ARG A 1 17.23 2.82 13.05
C ARG A 1 18.06 1.73 13.74
N PRO A 2 18.23 0.55 13.15
CA PRO A 2 18.98 -0.54 13.79
C PRO A 2 20.44 -0.17 14.06
N ASP A 3 20.96 0.80 13.31
CA ASP A 3 22.26 1.45 13.43
C ASP A 3 22.45 2.24 14.75
N THR A 4 21.38 2.63 15.44
CA THR A 4 21.49 3.35 16.72
C THR A 4 21.44 2.43 17.94
N LEU A 5 21.29 1.12 17.75
CA LEU A 5 21.23 0.15 18.84
C LEU A 5 22.63 -0.21 19.34
N ASP A 6 22.78 -0.37 20.65
CA ASP A 6 24.03 -0.84 21.25
C ASP A 6 24.38 -2.24 20.70
N PRO A 7 25.60 -2.44 20.16
CA PRO A 7 26.09 -3.74 19.72
C PRO A 7 25.98 -4.86 20.76
N ALA A 8 25.97 -4.53 22.06
CA ALA A 8 25.78 -5.49 23.15
C ALA A 8 24.38 -6.14 23.13
N LEU A 9 23.35 -5.40 22.70
CA LEU A 9 21.98 -5.91 22.59
C LEU A 9 21.79 -6.83 21.38
N LEU A 10 22.60 -6.65 20.33
CA LEU A 10 22.53 -7.41 19.08
C LEU A 10 23.27 -8.75 19.11
N ARG A 11 23.95 -9.09 20.22
CA ARG A 11 24.68 -10.36 20.34
C ARG A 11 23.71 -11.55 20.49
N PRO A 12 24.12 -12.74 20.02
CA PRO A 12 23.38 -13.98 20.28
C PRO A 12 23.12 -14.19 21.78
N GLY A 13 21.93 -14.69 22.11
CA GLY A 13 21.39 -14.87 23.46
C GLY A 13 20.51 -13.72 23.96
N ARG A 14 20.18 -12.72 23.13
CA ARG A 14 19.23 -11.63 23.45
C ARG A 14 18.21 -11.44 22.33
N LEU A 15 18.61 -10.76 21.25
CA LEU A 15 17.82 -10.57 20.04
C LEU A 15 18.29 -11.57 18.98
N ASP A 16 17.87 -12.82 19.13
CA ASP A 16 18.41 -13.93 18.35
C ASP A 16 17.97 -13.94 16.88
N ARG A 17 16.75 -13.52 16.60
CA ARG A 17 16.19 -13.51 15.25
C ARG A 17 15.99 -12.09 14.77
N LYS A 18 16.61 -11.78 13.63
CA LYS A 18 16.42 -10.53 12.91
C LYS A 18 15.50 -10.82 11.72
N VAL A 19 14.35 -10.17 11.68
CA VAL A 19 13.43 -10.23 10.55
C VAL A 19 13.46 -8.87 9.87
N GLU A 20 13.93 -8.85 8.63
CA GLU A 20 13.97 -7.64 7.83
C GLU A 20 12.66 -7.47 7.06
N PHE A 21 12.14 -6.25 7.07
CA PHE A 21 10.95 -5.88 6.31
C PHE A 21 11.38 -5.00 5.14
N GLY A 22 11.42 -5.59 3.95
CA GLY A 22 11.69 -4.88 2.71
C GLY A 22 10.44 -4.20 2.14
N LEU A 23 10.64 -3.49 1.02
CA LEU A 23 9.53 -3.00 0.21
C LEU A 23 8.75 -4.17 -0.40
N PRO A 24 7.41 -4.06 -0.53
CA PRO A 24 6.60 -5.11 -1.13
C PRO A 24 6.91 -5.28 -2.61
N ASP A 25 6.96 -6.54 -3.05
CA ASP A 25 7.03 -6.90 -4.47
C ASP A 25 5.69 -6.64 -5.19
N LEU A 26 5.65 -6.84 -6.51
CA LEU A 26 4.46 -6.54 -7.31
C LEU A 26 3.22 -7.32 -6.84
N GLU A 27 3.40 -8.59 -6.49
CA GLU A 27 2.32 -9.44 -6.01
C GLU A 27 1.82 -8.96 -4.64
N SER A 28 2.72 -8.69 -3.70
CA SER A 28 2.40 -8.15 -2.38
C SER A 28 1.69 -6.81 -2.49
N ARG A 29 2.14 -5.90 -3.36
CA ARG A 29 1.45 -4.63 -3.61
C ARG A 29 0.03 -4.85 -4.09
N THR A 30 -0.17 -5.80 -5.02
CA THR A 30 -1.50 -6.18 -5.52
C THR A 30 -2.39 -6.71 -4.38
N GLN A 31 -1.83 -7.52 -3.48
CA GLN A 31 -2.57 -8.01 -2.30
C GLN A 31 -2.91 -6.90 -1.31
N ILE A 32 -1.98 -5.97 -1.06
CA ILE A 32 -2.21 -4.81 -0.18
C ILE A 32 -3.35 -3.95 -0.73
N PHE A 33 -3.39 -3.70 -2.04
CA PHE A 33 -4.53 -3.04 -2.69
C PHE A 33 -5.84 -3.79 -2.40
N LYS A 34 -5.90 -5.10 -2.69
CA LYS A 34 -7.10 -5.93 -2.45
C LYS A 34 -7.57 -5.89 -1.00
N ILE A 35 -6.66 -5.91 -0.03
CA ILE A 35 -6.97 -5.84 1.40
C ILE A 35 -7.63 -4.50 1.74
N HIS A 36 -7.04 -3.39 1.29
CA HIS A 36 -7.55 -2.06 1.61
C HIS A 36 -8.84 -1.72 0.85
N THR A 37 -9.04 -2.26 -0.34
CA THR A 37 -10.28 -2.06 -1.10
C THR A 37 -11.42 -2.97 -0.68
N ARG A 38 -11.17 -4.02 0.13
CA ARG A 38 -12.20 -4.95 0.59
C ARG A 38 -13.32 -4.27 1.39
N THR A 39 -13.01 -3.19 2.09
CA THR A 39 -13.96 -2.40 2.87
C THR A 39 -14.58 -1.24 2.10
N MET A 40 -14.15 -1.02 0.84
CA MET A 40 -14.58 0.08 -0.01
C MET A 40 -15.64 -0.39 -1.01
N ASN A 41 -16.56 0.50 -1.39
CA ASN A 41 -17.50 0.23 -2.46
C ASN A 41 -16.83 0.48 -3.82
N CYS A 42 -16.13 -0.54 -4.32
CA CYS A 42 -15.37 -0.49 -5.55
C CYS A 42 -16.12 -1.16 -6.70
N GLU A 43 -15.88 -0.68 -7.93
CA GLU A 43 -16.30 -1.35 -9.15
C GLU A 43 -15.66 -2.75 -9.27
N ARG A 44 -16.37 -3.70 -9.89
CA ARG A 44 -15.92 -5.10 -9.98
C ARG A 44 -14.72 -5.30 -10.90
N ASP A 45 -14.55 -4.43 -11.89
CA ASP A 45 -13.58 -4.60 -12.97
C ASP A 45 -12.28 -3.79 -12.75
N ILE A 46 -11.94 -3.46 -11.50
CA ILE A 46 -10.70 -2.74 -11.19
C ILE A 46 -9.50 -3.67 -11.29
N ARG A 47 -8.52 -3.28 -12.13
CA ARG A 47 -7.29 -4.03 -12.34
C ARG A 47 -6.23 -3.63 -11.33
N PHE A 48 -6.25 -4.25 -10.14
CA PHE A 48 -5.26 -3.99 -9.09
C PHE A 48 -3.81 -4.29 -9.51
N GLU A 49 -3.61 -5.26 -10.40
CA GLU A 49 -2.28 -5.56 -10.96
C GLU A 49 -1.72 -4.39 -11.77
N LEU A 50 -2.58 -3.67 -12.51
CA LEU A 50 -2.18 -2.47 -13.24
C LEU A 50 -1.76 -1.36 -12.27
N LEU A 51 -2.56 -1.11 -11.24
CA LEU A 51 -2.25 -0.12 -10.20
C LEU A 51 -0.94 -0.45 -9.47
N ALA A 52 -0.71 -1.72 -9.14
CA ALA A 52 0.52 -2.15 -8.48
C ALA A 52 1.79 -1.97 -9.36
N ARG A 53 1.65 -2.00 -10.69
CA ARG A 53 2.73 -1.67 -11.64
C ARG A 53 3.00 -0.17 -11.72
N LEU A 54 1.97 0.65 -11.58
CA LEU A 54 2.08 2.12 -11.58
C LEU A 54 2.65 2.68 -10.27
N CYS A 55 2.71 1.86 -9.21
CA CYS A 55 3.28 2.21 -7.91
C CYS A 55 4.60 1.44 -7.65
N PRO A 56 5.73 1.77 -8.33
CA PRO A 56 7.01 1.13 -8.07
C PRO A 56 7.58 1.60 -6.72
N ASN A 57 8.27 0.69 -6.01
CA ASN A 57 8.96 0.97 -4.74
C ASN A 57 8.08 1.60 -3.63
N SER A 58 6.76 1.48 -3.73
CA SER A 58 5.83 2.04 -2.75
C SER A 58 5.79 1.20 -1.48
N THR A 59 5.71 1.85 -0.33
CA THR A 59 5.47 1.19 0.95
C THR A 59 4.00 0.76 1.05
N GLY A 60 3.69 -0.16 1.97
CA GLY A 60 2.29 -0.49 2.27
C GLY A 60 1.48 0.71 2.78
N ALA A 61 2.14 1.68 3.40
CA ALA A 61 1.49 2.92 3.83
C ALA A 61 1.09 3.80 2.63
N ASP A 62 1.94 3.90 1.61
CA ASP A 62 1.64 4.69 0.41
C ASP A 62 0.44 4.10 -0.34
N ILE A 63 0.37 2.77 -0.47
CA ILE A 63 -0.76 2.08 -1.10
C ILE A 63 -2.07 2.35 -0.34
N ARG A 64 -2.02 2.36 1.00
CA ARG A 64 -3.17 2.74 1.82
C ARG A 64 -3.59 4.20 1.56
N SER A 65 -2.63 5.10 1.41
CA SER A 65 -2.91 6.51 1.09
C SER A 65 -3.56 6.64 -0.29
N VAL A 66 -3.09 5.91 -1.29
CA VAL A 66 -3.71 5.85 -2.63
C VAL A 66 -5.17 5.40 -2.53
N CYS A 67 -5.48 4.33 -1.80
CA CYS A 67 -6.86 3.88 -1.61
C CYS A 67 -7.73 4.94 -0.92
N THR A 68 -7.17 5.65 0.06
CA THR A 68 -7.89 6.73 0.77
C THR A 68 -8.21 7.90 -0.18
N GLU A 69 -7.24 8.31 -0.98
CA GLU A 69 -7.40 9.38 -1.96
C GLU A 69 -8.38 9.00 -3.08
N ALA A 70 -8.35 7.77 -3.58
CA ALA A 70 -9.32 7.27 -4.55
C ALA A 70 -10.77 7.37 -4.00
N GLY A 71 -10.97 7.03 -2.73
CA GLY A 71 -12.25 7.24 -2.05
C GLY A 71 -12.64 8.72 -1.98
N MET A 72 -11.69 9.61 -1.71
CA MET A 72 -11.94 11.07 -1.67
C MET A 72 -12.33 11.63 -3.04
N TYR A 73 -11.74 11.14 -4.13
CA TYR A 73 -12.16 11.51 -5.49
C TYR A 73 -13.61 11.11 -5.77
N ALA A 74 -14.00 9.89 -5.40
CA ALA A 74 -15.38 9.44 -5.54
C ALA A 74 -16.37 10.30 -4.72
N ILE A 75 -16.01 10.62 -3.46
CA ILE A 75 -16.82 11.48 -2.58
C ILE A 75 -16.98 12.89 -3.18
N ARG A 76 -15.89 13.51 -3.66
CA ARG A 76 -15.92 14.83 -4.30
C ARG A 76 -16.79 14.84 -5.55
N ALA A 77 -16.78 13.76 -6.32
CA ALA A 77 -17.64 13.58 -7.49
C ALA A 77 -19.08 13.20 -7.15
N ARG A 78 -19.47 13.17 -5.86
CA ARG A 78 -20.79 12.73 -5.36
C ARG A 78 -21.18 11.32 -5.84
N ARG A 79 -20.20 10.45 -6.08
CA ARG A 79 -20.39 9.05 -6.46
C ARG A 79 -20.36 8.16 -5.22
N LYS A 80 -21.13 7.07 -5.26
CA LYS A 80 -21.17 6.06 -4.19
C LYS A 80 -20.20 4.90 -4.42
N THR A 81 -19.66 4.79 -5.64
CA THR A 81 -18.74 3.75 -6.09
C THR A 81 -17.44 4.37 -6.57
N VAL A 82 -16.32 3.74 -6.20
CA VAL A 82 -14.97 4.10 -6.66
C VAL A 82 -14.68 3.35 -7.96
N THR A 83 -14.21 4.08 -8.97
CA THR A 83 -13.89 3.53 -10.30
C THR A 83 -12.39 3.42 -10.50
N GLU A 84 -11.95 2.68 -11.53
CA GLU A 84 -10.52 2.57 -11.87
C GLU A 84 -9.87 3.94 -12.11
N LYS A 85 -10.62 4.90 -12.67
CA LYS A 85 -10.14 6.27 -12.90
C LYS A 85 -9.77 6.99 -11.60
N ASP A 86 -10.54 6.82 -10.54
CA ASP A 86 -10.25 7.46 -9.25
C ASP A 86 -8.93 6.94 -8.66
N PHE A 87 -8.63 5.66 -8.86
CA PHE A 87 -7.36 5.08 -8.45
C PHE A 87 -6.20 5.63 -9.28
N LEU A 88 -6.37 5.80 -10.60
CA LEU A 88 -5.33 6.40 -11.44
C LEU A 88 -5.07 7.85 -11.05
N ASP A 89 -6.12 8.63 -10.79
CA ASP A 89 -6.01 10.02 -10.33
C ASP A 89 -5.34 10.08 -8.94
N ALA A 90 -5.64 9.12 -8.05
CA ALA A 90 -5.01 9.00 -6.74
C ALA A 90 -3.53 8.62 -6.81
N VAL A 91 -3.16 7.68 -7.69
CA VAL A 91 -1.75 7.29 -7.90
C VAL A 91 -0.92 8.46 -8.43
N ASN A 92 -1.49 9.31 -9.29
CA ASN A 92 -0.77 10.50 -9.79
C ASN A 92 -0.60 11.60 -8.74
N LYS A 93 -1.44 11.59 -7.70
CA LYS A 93 -1.43 12.60 -6.63
C LYS A 93 -0.45 12.26 -5.50
N VAL A 94 -0.34 10.97 -5.17
CA VAL A 94 0.51 10.42 -4.10
C VAL A 94 1.93 10.21 -4.62
#